data_AF-A0AA88YPF6-F1
#
_entry.id   AF-A0AA88YPF6-F1
#
_cell.length_a   1.000
_cell.length_b   1.000
_cell.length_c   1.000
_cell.angle_alpha   90.00
_cell.angle_beta   90.00
_cell.angle_gamma   90.00
#
_symmetry.space_group_name_H-M   'P 1'
#
loop_
_entity.id
_entity.type
_entity.pdbx_description
1 polymer ?
#
loop_
_entity_poly.entity_id
_entity_poly.type
_entity_poly.pdbx_seq_one_letter_code
_entity_poly.pdbx_strand_id
1 'polypeptide(L)'
;MLLRVYLTELYKHSQSTLLLGVYMTELYKHSHSTLLLGVYMTELYKHSHSTLLLGVYMTELYKHSHSTLLLGVYITELYKHSQSTLLLGVYMTELYKHSHSALLLRVYLTELYKHSQSTLLLGVYMTELYKHSHSTLLLGVYMTELYKHSHSTLLLGVYMTELYKHSHSTLLLGVYLTELYKHSQSTLLLRVYITELYKHTKHSVTEGLYDRIIQTHKALCY
;
A
#
# COMPACT_ATOMS: atom_id res chain seq x y z
N MET A 1 23.36 23.27 1.81
CA MET A 1 23.24 22.33 2.95
C MET A 1 22.77 23.15 4.14
N LEU A 2 21.76 22.70 4.88
CA LEU A 2 21.41 23.31 6.17
C LEU A 2 21.65 22.28 7.27
N LEU A 3 22.34 22.70 8.33
CA LEU A 3 22.70 21.89 9.49
C LEU A 3 21.91 22.43 10.69
N ARG A 4 21.08 21.59 11.34
CA ARG A 4 20.33 21.89 12.57
C ARG A 4 19.55 23.20 12.51
N VAL A 5 18.33 23.10 12.00
CA VAL A 5 17.44 24.24 11.79
C VAL A 5 16.22 24.10 12.68
N TYR A 6 15.95 25.14 13.46
CA TYR A 6 14.67 25.40 14.13
C TYR A 6 14.05 26.61 13.47
N LEU A 7 12.98 26.40 12.71
CA LEU A 7 12.26 27.44 12.01
C LEU A 7 10.79 27.03 12.01
N THR A 8 9.90 28.01 12.14
CA THR A 8 8.46 27.74 12.05
C THR A 8 8.10 27.33 10.63
N GLU A 9 8.52 28.11 9.64
CA GLU A 9 8.19 27.89 8.24
C GLU A 9 9.44 28.06 7.35
N LEU A 10 9.48 27.31 6.24
CA LEU A 10 10.47 27.50 5.18
C LEU A 10 9.86 27.27 3.81
N TYR A 11 10.05 28.25 2.93
CA TYR A 11 9.77 28.13 1.50
C TYR A 11 11.08 27.98 0.74
N LYS A 12 11.20 26.93 -0.08
CA LYS A 12 12.43 26.67 -0.83
C LYS A 12 12.20 26.20 -2.25
N HIS A 13 12.80 26.93 -3.19
CA HIS A 13 12.96 26.52 -4.58
C HIS A 13 14.44 26.28 -4.88
N SER A 14 14.82 25.08 -5.34
CA SER A 14 16.23 24.74 -5.59
C SER A 14 16.39 23.55 -6.51
N GLN A 15 17.52 23.43 -7.23
CA GLN A 15 17.81 22.22 -7.99
C GLN A 15 17.94 21.00 -7.08
N SER A 16 18.77 21.10 -6.05
CA SER A 16 18.97 20.05 -5.06
C SER A 16 18.87 20.60 -3.65
N THR A 17 18.43 19.75 -2.72
CA THR A 17 18.45 20.09 -1.31
C THR A 17 18.78 18.88 -0.46
N LEU A 18 19.72 19.11 0.45
CA LEU A 18 20.05 18.27 1.58
C LEU A 18 19.70 19.02 2.88
N LEU A 19 18.87 18.40 3.72
CA LEU A 19 18.61 18.85 5.09
C LEU A 19 18.93 17.72 6.07
N LEU A 20 19.60 18.08 7.17
CA LEU A 20 20.01 17.16 8.22
C LEU A 20 19.62 17.71 9.60
N GLY A 21 18.94 16.89 10.41
CA GLY A 21 18.61 17.25 11.79
C GLY A 21 17.66 18.45 11.88
N VAL A 22 16.53 18.40 11.18
CA VAL A 22 15.60 19.53 11.11
C VAL A 22 14.43 19.34 12.06
N TYR A 23 14.09 20.40 12.79
CA TYR A 23 12.85 20.56 13.53
C TYR A 23 12.11 21.77 12.98
N MET A 24 10.93 21.54 12.42
CA MET A 24 10.19 22.60 11.72
C MET A 24 8.69 22.35 11.78
N THR A 25 7.89 23.41 11.79
CA THR A 25 6.43 23.25 11.72
C THR A 25 6.02 22.93 10.30
N GLU A 26 6.36 23.80 9.34
CA GLU A 26 5.98 23.65 7.94
C GLU A 26 7.13 23.84 6.96
N LEU A 27 7.20 22.98 5.94
CA LEU A 27 8.13 23.11 4.82
C LEU A 27 7.40 23.03 3.48
N TYR A 28 7.48 24.10 2.70
CA TYR A 28 7.04 24.14 1.31
C TYR A 28 8.24 24.07 0.37
N LYS A 29 8.23 23.09 -0.53
CA LYS A 29 9.42 22.81 -1.34
C LYS A 29 9.14 22.42 -2.78
N HIS A 30 9.90 23.06 -3.67
CA HIS A 30 10.04 22.65 -5.06
C HIS A 30 11.52 22.35 -5.36
N SER A 31 11.83 21.14 -5.84
CA SER A 31 13.21 20.78 -6.19
C SER A 31 13.35 19.63 -7.16
N HIS A 32 14.42 19.58 -7.96
CA HIS A 32 14.68 18.39 -8.76
C HIS A 32 15.00 17.19 -7.86
N SER A 33 15.89 17.35 -6.88
CA SER A 33 16.24 16.30 -5.92
C SER A 33 16.17 16.75 -4.47
N THR A 34 15.75 15.84 -3.60
CA THR A 34 15.75 16.09 -2.15
C THR A 34 16.19 14.87 -1.38
N LEU A 35 17.08 15.11 -0.43
CA LEU A 35 17.43 14.21 0.66
C LEU A 35 17.10 14.88 2.00
N LEU A 36 16.26 14.23 2.82
CA LEU A 36 16.02 14.61 4.22
C LEU A 36 16.48 13.48 5.14
N LEU A 37 17.24 13.84 6.17
CA LEU A 37 17.85 12.91 7.13
C LEU A 37 17.56 13.40 8.55
N GLY A 38 16.94 12.56 9.39
CA GLY A 38 16.69 12.90 10.80
C GLY A 38 15.81 14.14 10.92
N VAL A 39 14.56 14.04 10.49
CA VAL A 39 13.64 15.18 10.43
C VAL A 39 12.44 14.93 11.32
N TYR A 40 12.06 15.97 12.07
CA TYR A 40 10.78 16.07 12.77
C TYR A 40 10.04 17.28 12.20
N MET A 41 8.90 17.06 11.54
CA MET A 41 8.01 18.19 11.21
C MET A 41 6.54 17.89 11.42
N THR A 42 5.75 18.95 11.52
CA THR A 42 4.30 18.84 11.47
C THR A 42 3.87 18.60 10.02
N GLU A 43 4.20 19.50 9.09
CA GLU A 43 3.74 19.43 7.71
C GLU A 43 4.88 19.59 6.69
N LEU A 44 4.81 18.79 5.63
CA LEU A 44 5.71 18.90 4.47
C LEU A 44 4.91 18.87 3.16
N TYR A 45 4.94 19.98 2.43
CA TYR A 45 4.44 20.10 1.07
C TYR A 45 5.58 20.06 0.08
N LYS A 46 5.57 19.08 -0.81
CA LYS A 46 6.71 18.83 -1.68
C LYS A 46 6.36 18.45 -3.11
N HIS A 47 6.99 19.17 -4.02
CA HIS A 47 7.09 18.80 -5.42
C HIS A 47 8.55 18.49 -5.78
N SER A 48 8.83 17.28 -6.29
CA SER A 48 10.20 16.95 -6.71
C SER A 48 10.32 15.85 -7.73
N HIS A 49 11.35 15.86 -8.58
CA HIS A 49 11.60 14.70 -9.43
C HIS A 49 11.98 13.47 -8.59
N SER A 50 12.92 13.61 -7.66
CA SER A 50 13.36 12.53 -6.78
C SER A 50 13.36 12.91 -5.30
N THR A 51 13.01 11.94 -4.46
CA THR A 51 13.04 12.11 -3.00
C THR A 51 13.57 10.87 -2.30
N LEU A 52 14.47 11.11 -1.36
CA LEU A 52 14.84 10.20 -0.30
C LEU A 52 14.54 10.82 1.07
N LEU A 53 13.76 10.14 1.91
CA LEU A 53 13.58 10.46 3.32
C LEU A 53 14.08 9.29 4.17
N LEU A 54 14.91 9.58 5.17
CA LEU A 54 15.45 8.57 6.09
C LEU A 54 15.35 9.07 7.53
N GLY A 55 14.75 8.25 8.41
CA GLY A 55 14.63 8.57 9.83
C GLY A 55 13.79 9.83 10.03
N VAL A 56 12.53 9.78 9.60
CA VAL A 56 11.63 10.94 9.62
C VAL A 56 10.41 10.65 10.46
N TYR A 57 10.03 11.63 11.29
CA TYR A 57 8.75 11.72 11.95
C TYR A 57 7.97 12.90 11.35
N MET A 58 6.80 12.65 10.77
CA MET A 58 5.91 13.70 10.29
C MET A 58 4.49 13.52 10.81
N THR A 59 3.76 14.61 11.01
CA THR A 59 2.30 14.52 11.12
C THR A 59 1.73 14.32 9.72
N GLU A 60 1.95 15.25 8.80
CA GLU A 60 1.41 15.24 7.45
C GLU A 60 2.48 15.38 6.37
N LEU A 61 2.36 14.60 5.30
CA LEU A 61 3.22 14.71 4.12
C LEU A 61 2.39 14.73 2.85
N TYR A 62 2.40 15.87 2.16
CA TYR A 62 1.83 16.05 0.83
C TYR A 62 2.95 16.02 -0.21
N LYS A 63 2.86 15.07 -1.14
CA LYS A 63 3.97 14.82 -2.06
C LYS A 63 3.55 14.52 -3.48
N HIS A 64 4.16 15.26 -4.39
CA HIS A 64 4.20 14.93 -5.81
C HIS A 64 5.65 14.63 -6.24
N SER A 65 5.90 13.43 -6.77
CA SER A 65 7.25 13.11 -7.26
C SER A 65 7.33 12.04 -8.33
N HIS A 66 8.35 12.07 -9.18
CA HIS A 66 8.59 10.94 -10.08
C HIS A 66 8.99 9.69 -9.27
N SER A 67 9.99 9.82 -8.39
CA SER A 67 10.47 8.72 -7.55
C SER A 67 10.51 9.08 -6.08
N THR A 68 10.19 8.09 -5.25
CA THR A 68 10.26 8.20 -3.79
C THR A 68 10.83 6.96 -3.15
N LEU A 69 11.77 7.17 -2.24
CA LEU A 69 12.21 6.20 -1.24
C LEU A 69 11.97 6.77 0.16
N LEU A 70 11.23 6.04 1.00
CA LEU A 70 11.08 6.30 2.44
C LEU A 70 11.66 5.13 3.22
N LEU A 71 12.51 5.43 4.20
CA LEU A 71 13.22 4.44 5.03
C LEU A 71 13.11 4.80 6.50
N GLY A 72 12.57 3.90 7.32
CA GLY A 72 12.49 4.12 8.77
C GLY A 72 11.71 5.39 9.10
N VAL A 73 10.47 5.49 8.63
CA VAL A 73 9.65 6.69 8.81
C VAL A 73 8.39 6.38 9.61
N TYR A 74 7.99 7.36 10.41
CA TYR A 74 6.69 7.44 11.06
C TYR A 74 5.96 8.65 10.47
N ILE A 75 4.80 8.44 9.85
CA ILE A 75 3.96 9.54 9.37
C ILE A 75 2.52 9.28 9.79
N THR A 76 1.81 10.28 10.30
CA THR A 76 0.38 10.11 10.61
C THR A 76 -0.41 10.00 9.31
N GLU A 77 -0.29 10.98 8.42
CA GLU A 77 -0.97 11.01 7.13
C GLU A 77 -0.01 11.26 5.96
N LEU A 78 -0.08 10.41 4.92
CA LEU A 78 0.69 10.57 3.70
C LEU A 78 -0.23 10.65 2.47
N TYR A 79 -0.25 11.81 1.83
CA TYR A 79 -0.88 12.05 0.54
C TYR A 79 0.17 12.07 -0.56
N LYS A 80 0.08 11.13 -1.50
CA LYS A 80 1.16 10.91 -2.46
C LYS A 80 0.70 10.61 -3.87
N HIS A 81 1.30 11.36 -4.80
CA HIS A 81 1.29 11.08 -6.22
C HIS A 81 2.70 10.79 -6.72
N SER A 82 2.94 9.60 -7.29
CA SER A 82 4.27 9.29 -7.84
C SER A 82 4.33 8.23 -8.92
N GLN A 83 5.28 8.30 -9.84
CA GLN A 83 5.50 7.17 -10.77
C GLN A 83 5.96 5.92 -10.02
N SER A 84 7.00 6.03 -9.19
CA SER A 84 7.53 4.91 -8.41
C SER A 84 7.66 5.23 -6.93
N THR A 85 7.38 4.22 -6.12
CA THR A 85 7.52 4.29 -4.66
C THR A 85 8.12 3.03 -4.09
N LEU A 86 9.12 3.22 -3.23
CA LEU A 86 9.59 2.23 -2.27
C LEU A 86 9.41 2.75 -0.84
N LEU A 87 8.71 1.98 -0.01
CA LEU A 87 8.60 2.18 1.44
C LEU A 87 9.23 0.99 2.15
N LEU A 88 10.15 1.24 3.08
CA LEU A 88 10.79 0.21 3.88
C LEU A 88 10.83 0.59 5.36
N GLY A 89 10.30 -0.29 6.22
CA GLY A 89 10.32 -0.08 7.67
C GLY A 89 9.51 1.17 8.03
N VAL A 90 8.21 1.11 7.78
CA VAL A 90 7.34 2.29 7.84
C VAL A 90 6.17 2.01 8.78
N TYR A 91 5.85 2.98 9.62
CA TYR A 91 4.61 3.03 10.37
C TYR A 91 3.82 4.24 9.88
N MET A 92 2.60 4.03 9.37
CA MET A 92 1.67 5.15 9.18
C MET A 92 0.29 4.87 9.72
N THR A 93 -0.47 5.92 10.01
CA THR A 93 -1.90 5.78 10.26
C THR A 93 -2.62 5.66 8.91
N GLU A 94 -2.49 6.68 8.06
CA GLU A 94 -3.19 6.75 6.77
C GLU A 94 -2.24 6.96 5.59
N LEU A 95 -2.50 6.28 4.48
CA LEU A 95 -1.80 6.47 3.22
C LEU A 95 -2.77 6.57 2.06
N TYR A 96 -2.81 7.73 1.43
CA TYR A 96 -3.48 7.97 0.16
C TYR A 96 -2.45 8.01 -0.96
N LYS A 97 -2.53 7.04 -1.88
CA LYS A 97 -1.49 6.83 -2.89
C LYS A 97 -2.03 6.62 -4.30
N HIS A 98 -1.56 7.47 -5.20
CA HIS A 98 -1.64 7.25 -6.64
C HIS A 98 -0.24 6.97 -7.21
N SER A 99 -0.04 5.81 -7.84
CA SER A 99 1.27 5.51 -8.44
C SER A 99 1.27 4.50 -9.57
N HIS A 100 2.20 4.61 -10.53
CA HIS A 100 2.39 3.53 -11.49
C HIS A 100 2.88 2.25 -10.80
N SER A 101 3.95 2.33 -10.02
CA SER A 101 4.52 1.19 -9.29
C SER A 101 4.77 1.47 -7.82
N ALA A 102 4.63 0.43 -7.01
CA ALA A 102 4.70 0.54 -5.57
C ALA A 102 5.18 -0.74 -4.90
N LEU A 103 6.29 -0.64 -4.17
CA LEU A 103 6.81 -1.66 -3.28
C LEU A 103 6.74 -1.17 -1.83
N LEU A 104 6.09 -1.94 -0.97
CA LEU A 104 6.04 -1.72 0.47
C LEU A 104 6.60 -2.96 1.16
N LEU A 105 7.58 -2.76 2.04
CA LEU A 105 8.27 -3.82 2.76
C LEU A 105 8.29 -3.48 4.25
N ARG A 106 7.86 -4.42 5.10
CA ARG A 106 7.87 -4.27 6.57
C ARG A 106 7.12 -3.00 6.99
N VAL A 107 5.83 -2.97 6.67
CA VAL A 107 4.97 -1.80 6.90
C VAL A 107 3.88 -2.17 7.90
N TYR A 108 3.66 -1.28 8.86
CA TYR A 108 2.46 -1.24 9.67
C TYR A 108 1.61 -0.05 9.20
N LEU A 109 0.34 -0.29 8.95
CA LEU A 109 -0.59 0.76 8.51
C LEU A 109 -1.96 0.58 9.16
N THR A 110 -2.68 1.66 9.46
CA THR A 110 -4.11 1.51 9.77
C THR A 110 -4.88 1.40 8.47
N GLU A 111 -4.78 2.40 7.58
CA GLU A 111 -5.58 2.48 6.35
C GLU A 111 -4.75 2.82 5.11
N LEU A 112 -4.96 2.04 4.03
CA LEU A 112 -4.38 2.32 2.71
C LEU A 112 -5.47 2.51 1.66
N TYR A 113 -5.51 3.71 1.08
CA TYR A 113 -6.23 4.00 -0.14
C TYR A 113 -5.26 4.06 -1.31
N LYS A 114 -5.39 3.12 -2.26
CA LYS A 114 -4.40 2.98 -3.35
C LYS A 114 -5.01 2.82 -4.72
N HIS A 115 -4.50 3.64 -5.64
CA HIS A 115 -4.64 3.44 -7.08
C HIS A 115 -3.27 3.19 -7.72
N SER A 116 -3.07 2.04 -8.37
CA SER A 116 -1.78 1.74 -9.02
C SER A 116 -1.79 0.74 -10.16
N GLN A 117 -0.87 0.83 -11.11
CA GLN A 117 -0.72 -0.23 -12.11
C GLN A 117 -0.17 -1.51 -11.49
N SER A 118 0.89 -1.39 -10.68
CA SER A 118 1.51 -2.52 -10.00
C SER A 118 1.75 -2.26 -8.52
N THR A 119 1.59 -3.33 -7.73
CA THR A 119 1.87 -3.31 -6.30
C THR A 119 2.47 -4.62 -5.84
N LEU A 120 3.52 -4.50 -5.04
CA LEU A 120 4.03 -5.56 -4.19
C LEU A 120 3.98 -5.11 -2.72
N LEU A 121 3.31 -5.88 -1.87
CA LEU A 121 3.38 -5.73 -0.41
C LEU A 121 4.04 -6.99 0.18
N LEU A 122 5.04 -6.81 1.04
CA LEU A 122 5.78 -7.89 1.68
C LEU A 122 5.93 -7.63 3.18
N GLY A 123 5.46 -8.58 4.01
CA GLY A 123 5.58 -8.48 5.46
C GLY A 123 4.82 -7.26 5.99
N VAL A 124 3.51 -7.22 5.73
CA VAL A 124 2.68 -6.06 6.04
C VAL A 124 1.59 -6.44 7.02
N TYR A 125 1.38 -5.57 8.01
CA TYR A 125 0.21 -5.57 8.87
C TYR A 125 -0.64 -4.35 8.51
N MET A 126 -1.92 -4.55 8.19
CA MET A 126 -2.86 -3.44 8.07
C MET A 126 -4.21 -3.71 8.69
N THR A 127 -4.95 -2.67 9.06
CA THR A 127 -6.38 -2.82 9.36
C THR A 127 -7.17 -2.89 8.06
N GLU A 128 -7.10 -1.86 7.23
CA GLU A 128 -7.91 -1.74 6.00
C GLU A 128 -7.09 -1.41 4.76
N LEU A 129 -7.42 -2.08 3.65
CA LEU A 129 -6.87 -1.77 2.32
C LEU A 129 -7.99 -1.61 1.29
N TYR A 130 -8.11 -0.40 0.76
CA TYR A 130 -8.92 -0.09 -0.41
C TYR A 130 -8.03 0.06 -1.64
N LYS A 131 -8.25 -0.78 -2.64
CA LYS A 131 -7.33 -0.88 -3.76
C LYS A 131 -7.97 -1.03 -5.13
N HIS A 132 -7.53 -0.17 -6.03
CA HIS A 132 -7.69 -0.33 -7.47
C HIS A 132 -6.33 -0.56 -8.13
N SER A 133 -6.17 -1.68 -8.84
CA SER A 133 -4.90 -1.93 -9.54
C SER A 133 -4.95 -2.89 -10.70
N HIS A 134 -4.10 -2.71 -11.71
CA HIS A 134 -3.96 -3.76 -12.73
C HIS A 134 -3.40 -5.05 -12.13
N SER A 135 -2.29 -4.97 -11.39
CA SER A 135 -1.64 -6.14 -10.80
C SER A 135 -1.32 -5.96 -9.31
N THR A 136 -1.45 -7.05 -8.55
CA THR A 136 -1.10 -7.09 -7.14
C THR A 136 -0.48 -8.41 -6.72
N LEU A 137 0.61 -8.31 -5.98
CA LEU A 137 1.19 -9.39 -5.19
C LEU A 137 1.21 -9.00 -3.71
N LEU A 138 0.62 -9.84 -2.85
CA LEU A 138 0.72 -9.77 -1.39
C LEU A 138 1.43 -11.03 -0.88
N LEU A 139 2.47 -10.85 -0.07
CA LEU A 139 3.26 -11.93 0.51
C LEU A 139 3.46 -11.71 2.01
N GLY A 140 3.05 -12.68 2.83
CA GLY A 140 3.23 -12.61 4.29
C GLY A 140 2.49 -11.41 4.86
N VAL A 141 1.18 -11.36 4.65
CA VAL A 141 0.35 -10.21 5.02
C VAL A 141 -0.69 -10.64 6.05
N TYR A 142 -0.87 -9.82 7.07
CA TYR A 142 -2.01 -9.85 7.97
C TYR A 142 -2.87 -8.63 7.71
N MET A 143 -4.17 -8.81 7.43
CA MET A 143 -5.10 -7.69 7.44
C MET A 143 -6.45 -8.02 8.07
N THR A 144 -7.17 -6.99 8.52
CA THR A 144 -8.58 -7.15 8.87
C THR A 144 -9.43 -7.20 7.60
N GLU A 145 -9.39 -6.13 6.79
CA GLU A 145 -10.26 -5.98 5.62
C GLU A 145 -9.49 -5.62 4.34
N LEU A 146 -9.89 -6.24 3.23
CA LEU A 146 -9.38 -5.92 1.90
C LEU A 146 -10.52 -5.75 0.89
N TYR A 147 -10.67 -4.52 0.41
CA TYR A 147 -11.53 -4.17 -0.71
C TYR A 147 -10.71 -3.97 -1.97
N LYS A 148 -10.95 -4.80 -2.98
CA LYS A 148 -10.08 -4.85 -4.15
C LYS A 148 -10.78 -4.98 -5.48
N HIS A 149 -10.41 -4.09 -6.39
CA HIS A 149 -10.66 -4.23 -7.82
C HIS A 149 -9.33 -4.40 -8.56
N SER A 150 -9.17 -5.49 -9.31
CA SER A 150 -7.92 -5.70 -10.06
C SER A 150 -8.01 -6.60 -11.28
N HIS A 151 -7.11 -6.44 -12.25
CA HIS A 151 -7.01 -7.41 -13.33
C HIS A 151 -6.45 -8.74 -12.81
N SER A 152 -5.30 -8.70 -12.12
CA SER A 152 -4.65 -9.88 -11.55
C SER A 152 -4.30 -9.71 -10.07
N THR A 153 -4.43 -10.80 -9.34
CA THR A 153 -4.07 -10.87 -7.92
C THR A 153 -3.44 -12.20 -7.56
N LEU A 154 -2.30 -12.12 -6.88
CA LEU A 154 -1.65 -13.22 -6.20
C LEU A 154 -1.55 -12.91 -4.70
N LEU A 155 -2.09 -13.80 -3.85
CA LEU A 155 -1.94 -13.78 -2.40
C LEU A 155 -1.19 -15.04 -1.95
N LEU A 156 -0.11 -14.87 -1.19
CA LEU A 156 0.71 -15.97 -0.68
C LEU A 156 0.98 -15.79 0.81
N GLY A 157 0.62 -16.78 1.63
CA GLY A 157 0.85 -16.72 3.08
C GLY A 157 0.13 -15.53 3.71
N VAL A 158 -1.19 -15.46 3.53
CA VAL A 158 -2.00 -14.32 3.96
C VAL A 158 -3.03 -14.77 4.98
N TYR A 159 -3.19 -13.99 6.04
CA TYR A 159 -4.30 -14.09 6.97
C TYR A 159 -5.16 -12.85 6.79
N MET A 160 -6.45 -13.00 6.50
CA MET A 160 -7.40 -11.90 6.61
C MET A 160 -8.72 -12.28 7.26
N THR A 161 -9.38 -11.31 7.87
CA THR A 161 -10.76 -11.50 8.31
C THR A 161 -11.69 -11.48 7.11
N GLU A 162 -11.67 -10.39 6.33
CA GLU A 162 -12.62 -10.19 5.23
C GLU A 162 -11.91 -9.83 3.92
N LEU A 163 -12.34 -10.45 2.83
CA LEU A 163 -11.87 -10.16 1.48
C LEU A 163 -13.03 -9.92 0.52
N TYR A 164 -13.18 -8.67 0.10
CA TYR A 164 -14.08 -8.24 -0.98
C TYR A 164 -13.30 -8.02 -2.26
N LYS A 165 -13.58 -8.83 -3.28
CA LYS A 165 -12.75 -8.86 -4.49
C LYS A 165 -13.52 -8.96 -5.79
N HIS A 166 -13.17 -8.07 -6.70
CA HIS A 166 -13.50 -8.18 -8.12
C HIS A 166 -12.21 -8.32 -8.94
N SER A 167 -12.07 -9.39 -9.73
CA SER A 167 -10.88 -9.57 -10.56
C SER A 167 -11.02 -10.45 -11.79
N HIS A 168 -10.20 -10.26 -12.82
CA HIS A 168 -10.14 -11.25 -13.91
C HIS A 168 -9.49 -12.54 -13.43
N SER A 169 -8.31 -12.46 -12.81
CA SER A 169 -7.58 -13.63 -12.32
C SER A 169 -7.21 -13.53 -10.84
N THR A 170 -7.38 -14.65 -10.14
CA THR A 170 -7.02 -14.79 -8.74
C THR A 170 -6.24 -16.07 -8.49
N LEU A 171 -5.09 -15.96 -7.82
CA LEU A 171 -4.39 -17.07 -7.21
C LEU A 171 -4.28 -16.83 -5.70
N LEU A 172 -4.75 -17.78 -4.90
CA LEU A 172 -4.59 -17.82 -3.44
C LEU A 172 -3.78 -19.07 -3.07
N LEU A 173 -2.69 -18.89 -2.32
CA LEU A 173 -1.83 -19.98 -1.86
C LEU A 173 -1.50 -19.83 -0.37
N GLY A 174 -1.88 -20.82 0.45
CA GLY A 174 -1.61 -20.77 1.89
C GLY A 174 -2.31 -19.58 2.54
N VAL A 175 -3.62 -19.47 2.34
CA VAL A 175 -4.41 -18.33 2.79
C VAL A 175 -5.46 -18.77 3.80
N TYR A 176 -5.61 -17.99 4.87
CA TYR A 176 -6.68 -18.11 5.84
C TYR A 176 -7.61 -16.90 5.71
N LEU A 177 -8.92 -17.15 5.56
CA LEU A 177 -9.96 -16.13 5.50
C LEU A 177 -11.11 -16.48 6.46
N THR A 178 -11.67 -15.49 7.13
CA THR A 178 -12.98 -15.69 7.76
C THR A 178 -14.06 -15.61 6.67
N GLU A 179 -14.13 -14.50 5.94
CA GLU A 179 -15.11 -14.29 4.88
C GLU A 179 -14.46 -13.94 3.53
N LEU A 180 -14.98 -14.53 2.45
CA LEU A 180 -14.59 -14.23 1.09
C LEU A 180 -15.81 -13.91 0.21
N TYR A 181 -15.90 -12.66 -0.24
CA TYR A 181 -16.81 -12.21 -1.28
C TYR A 181 -16.05 -11.97 -2.57
N LYS A 182 -16.32 -12.76 -3.61
CA LYS A 182 -15.51 -12.75 -4.81
C LYS A 182 -16.29 -12.87 -6.11
N HIS A 183 -15.97 -11.99 -7.04
CA HIS A 183 -16.33 -12.12 -8.44
C HIS A 183 -15.07 -12.25 -9.30
N SER A 184 -14.95 -13.33 -10.07
CA SER A 184 -13.82 -13.49 -10.98
C SER A 184 -14.04 -14.31 -12.24
N GLN A 185 -13.22 -14.10 -13.27
CA GLN A 185 -13.25 -14.97 -14.45
C GLN A 185 -12.54 -16.30 -14.15
N SER A 186 -11.32 -16.22 -13.59
CA SER A 186 -10.50 -17.40 -13.29
C SER A 186 -9.96 -17.39 -11.87
N THR A 187 -10.01 -18.55 -11.21
CA THR A 187 -9.56 -18.75 -9.83
C THR A 187 -8.73 -20.01 -9.67
N LEU A 188 -7.59 -19.87 -8.99
CA LEU A 188 -6.84 -20.98 -8.43
C LEU A 188 -6.75 -20.81 -6.91
N LEU A 189 -7.19 -21.82 -6.16
CA LEU A 189 -7.06 -21.90 -4.70
C LEU A 189 -6.21 -23.12 -4.34
N LEU A 190 -5.13 -22.92 -3.59
CA LEU A 190 -4.27 -24.00 -3.12
C LEU A 190 -4.00 -23.82 -1.62
N ARG A 191 -4.35 -24.81 -0.81
CA ARG A 191 -4.19 -24.79 0.66
C ARG A 191 -4.83 -23.54 1.27
N VAL A 192 -6.14 -23.42 1.11
CA VAL A 192 -6.91 -22.27 1.57
C VAL A 192 -7.94 -22.73 2.60
N TYR A 193 -8.06 -21.98 3.69
CA TYR A 193 -9.09 -22.15 4.69
C TYR A 193 -10.02 -20.94 4.66
N ILE A 194 -11.33 -21.15 4.48
CA ILE A 194 -12.33 -20.08 4.45
C ILE A 194 -13.50 -20.47 5.35
N THR A 195 -13.94 -19.60 6.26
CA THR A 195 -15.14 -19.94 7.06
C THR A 195 -16.41 -19.78 6.23
N GLU A 196 -16.55 -18.63 5.56
CA GLU A 196 -17.71 -18.28 4.72
C GLU A 196 -17.30 -17.84 3.31
N LEU A 197 -17.88 -18.48 2.30
CA LEU A 197 -17.52 -18.28 0.89
C LEU A 197 -18.72 -17.89 0.02
N TYR A 198 -18.67 -16.67 -0.50
CA TYR A 198 -19.58 -16.12 -1.51
C TYR A 198 -18.81 -15.86 -2.80
N LYS A 199 -18.94 -16.75 -3.79
CA LYS A 199 -18.23 -16.61 -5.07
C LYS A 199 -19.12 -16.71 -6.29
N HIS A 200 -18.81 -15.87 -7.26
CA HIS A 200 -19.22 -16.02 -8.65
C HIS A 200 -17.97 -16.15 -9.52
N THR A 201 -17.73 -17.33 -10.10
CA THR A 201 -16.53 -17.60 -10.89
C THR A 201 -16.82 -18.49 -12.09
N LYS A 202 -16.31 -18.12 -13.27
CA LYS A 202 -16.48 -18.94 -14.49
C LYS A 202 -15.60 -20.19 -14.49
N HIS A 203 -14.31 -20.02 -14.19
CA HIS A 203 -13.34 -21.11 -14.14
C HIS A 203 -12.66 -21.15 -12.78
N SER A 204 -12.75 -22.28 -12.08
CA SER A 204 -12.09 -22.46 -10.79
C SER A 204 -11.40 -23.81 -10.67
N VAL A 205 -10.14 -23.79 -10.22
CA VAL A 205 -9.39 -24.96 -9.77
C VAL A 205 -9.11 -24.78 -8.28
N THR A 206 -9.38 -25.82 -7.50
CA THR A 206 -9.24 -25.78 -6.04
C THR A 206 -8.60 -27.07 -5.54
N GLU A 207 -7.55 -26.95 -4.75
CA GLU A 207 -6.86 -28.06 -4.10
C GLU A 207 -6.59 -27.70 -2.63
N GLY A 208 -6.99 -28.56 -1.70
CA GLY A 208 -6.84 -28.30 -0.26
C GLY A 208 -7.65 -27.07 0.21
N LEU A 209 -8.90 -26.95 -0.24
CA LEU A 209 -9.85 -25.96 0.24
C LEU A 209 -10.63 -26.55 1.43
N TYR A 210 -10.62 -25.87 2.57
CA TYR A 210 -11.37 -26.24 3.76
C TYR A 210 -12.39 -25.15 4.08
N ASP A 211 -13.66 -25.43 3.79
CA ASP A 211 -14.76 -24.46 3.95
C ASP A 211 -15.92 -25.03 4.78
N ARG A 212 -16.57 -24.18 5.59
CA ARG A 212 -17.64 -24.61 6.52
C ARG A 212 -19.06 -24.35 5.98
N ILE A 213 -19.27 -23.29 5.18
CA ILE A 213 -20.58 -22.93 4.60
C ILE A 213 -20.40 -22.41 3.15
N ILE A 214 -21.13 -22.97 2.18
CA ILE A 214 -21.06 -22.58 0.76
C ILE A 214 -22.44 -22.12 0.27
N GLN A 215 -22.53 -20.88 -0.23
CA GLN A 215 -23.60 -20.46 -1.16
C GLN A 215 -23.00 -20.21 -2.55
N THR A 216 -22.87 -21.26 -3.35
CA THR A 216 -22.48 -21.16 -4.76
C THR A 216 -23.71 -20.95 -5.64
N HIS A 217 -23.90 -19.75 -6.18
CA HIS A 217 -24.76 -19.55 -7.34
C HIS A 217 -23.97 -19.93 -8.61
N LYS A 218 -24.22 -21.14 -9.14
CA LYS A 218 -23.86 -21.47 -10.52
C LYS A 218 -24.76 -20.65 -11.43
N ALA A 219 -24.21 -19.70 -12.19
CA ALA A 219 -24.91 -19.15 -13.34
C ALA A 219 -25.10 -20.30 -14.34
N LEU A 220 -26.35 -20.72 -14.56
CA LEU A 220 -26.74 -21.50 -15.72
C LEU A 220 -26.43 -20.64 -16.95
N CYS A 221 -25.51 -21.09 -17.80
CA CYS A 221 -25.27 -20.45 -19.09
C CYS A 221 -26.55 -20.54 -19.93
N TYR A 222 -27.10 -19.38 -20.30
CA TYR A 222 -27.92 -19.20 -21.50
C TYR A 222 -27.11 -18.40 -22.51
#